data_AF-A0A946CVE3-F1
#
_entry.id   AF-A0A946CVE3-F1
#
_cell.length_a   1.000
_cell.length_b   1.000
_cell.length_c   1.000
_cell.angle_alpha   90.00
_cell.angle_beta   90.00
_cell.angle_gamma   90.00
#
_symmetry.space_group_name_H-M   'P 1'
#
loop_
_entity.id
_entity.type
_entity.pdbx_description
1 polymer ?
#
loop_
_entity_poly.entity_id
_entity_poly.type
_entity_poly.pdbx_seq_one_letter_code
_entity_poly.pdbx_strand_id
1 'polypeptide(L)'
;MISCQQNSNAGCSSEIRILGDDLIGKTFTSHENHLLSERILRAKQFCFRGEEEKSIDAINAARELAGLKPTNGSFDWENVPIEDLSQQPTN
;
A
#
# COMPACT_ATOMS: atom_id res chain seq x y z
N MET A 1 10.99 -26.54 16.15
CA MET A 1 11.09 -25.08 16.02
C MET A 1 11.45 -24.78 14.57
N ILE A 2 10.46 -24.44 13.74
CA ILE A 2 10.72 -23.84 12.42
C ILE A 2 9.83 -22.61 12.39
N SER A 3 10.48 -21.46 12.57
CA SER A 3 9.90 -20.14 12.48
C SER A 3 9.51 -19.94 11.02
N CYS A 4 8.24 -20.11 10.68
CA CYS A 4 7.69 -19.64 9.41
C CYS A 4 7.49 -18.12 9.52
N GLN A 5 8.59 -17.37 9.67
CA GLN A 5 8.60 -15.95 9.31
C GLN A 5 8.46 -15.90 7.79
N GLN A 6 7.22 -16.04 7.32
CA GLN A 6 6.85 -15.55 6.02
C GLN A 6 7.01 -14.04 6.10
N ASN A 7 8.12 -13.53 5.54
CA ASN A 7 8.19 -12.16 5.05
C ASN A 7 7.01 -12.01 4.09
N SER A 8 5.87 -11.62 4.65
CA SER A 8 4.63 -11.47 3.93
C SER A 8 4.75 -10.12 3.26
N ASN A 9 5.36 -10.08 2.08
CA ASN A 9 5.24 -8.93 1.19
C ASN A 9 3.73 -8.64 1.12
N ALA A 10 3.31 -7.46 1.59
CA ALA A 10 1.97 -6.99 1.34
C ALA A 10 1.85 -6.88 -0.17
N GLY A 11 1.17 -7.85 -0.79
CA GLY A 11 1.09 -7.92 -2.25
C GLY A 11 0.63 -6.59 -2.83
N CYS A 12 1.11 -6.25 -4.02
CA CYS A 12 0.85 -4.97 -4.69
C CYS A 12 -0.63 -4.53 -4.69
N SER A 13 -1.58 -5.48 -4.65
CA SER A 13 -3.01 -5.20 -4.56
C SER A 13 -3.42 -4.54 -3.24
N SER A 14 -2.80 -4.92 -2.12
CA SER A 14 -3.00 -4.29 -0.81
C SER A 14 -2.51 -2.85 -0.83
N GLU A 15 -1.30 -2.62 -1.36
CA GLU A 15 -0.70 -1.29 -1.43
C GLU A 15 -1.48 -0.35 -2.36
N ILE A 16 -2.07 -0.85 -3.45
CA ILE A 16 -2.98 -0.07 -4.29
C ILE A 16 -4.23 0.36 -3.52
N ARG A 17 -4.79 -0.53 -2.68
CA ARG A 17 -5.94 -0.20 -1.83
C ARG A 17 -5.57 0.87 -0.80
N ILE A 18 -4.46 0.68 -0.09
CA ILE A 18 -3.96 1.63 0.92
C ILE A 18 -3.69 3.00 0.28
N LEU A 19 -3.07 3.02 -0.91
CA LEU A 19 -2.91 4.26 -1.67
C LEU A 19 -4.26 4.93 -1.96
N GLY A 20 -5.28 4.15 -2.33
CA GLY A 20 -6.64 4.67 -2.53
C GLY A 20 -7.18 5.35 -1.27
N ASP A 21 -7.04 4.71 -0.11
CA ASP A 21 -7.47 5.23 1.19
C ASP A 21 -6.69 6.51 1.57
N ASP A 22 -5.36 6.53 1.38
CA ASP A 22 -4.50 7.68 1.68
C ASP A 22 -4.76 8.92 0.80
N LEU A 23 -5.35 8.72 -0.38
CA LEU A 23 -5.71 9.79 -1.30
C LEU A 23 -7.07 10.43 -0.97
N ILE A 24 -7.89 9.80 -0.12
CA ILE A 24 -9.19 10.35 0.28
C ILE A 24 -8.97 11.68 1.02
N GLY A 25 -9.73 12.70 0.62
CA GLY A 25 -9.66 14.03 1.24
C GLY A 25 -8.47 14.88 0.81
N LYS A 26 -7.59 14.38 -0.06
CA LYS A 26 -6.57 15.21 -0.71
C LYS A 26 -7.15 15.91 -1.94
N THR A 27 -6.77 17.17 -2.10
CA THR A 27 -7.15 17.99 -3.27
C THR A 27 -5.97 18.06 -4.23
N PHE A 28 -6.25 17.78 -5.50
CA PHE A 28 -5.27 17.81 -6.59
C PHE A 28 -5.76 18.74 -7.71
N THR A 29 -4.82 19.39 -8.39
CA THR A 29 -5.12 20.06 -9.65
C THR A 29 -5.54 19.04 -10.71
N SER A 30 -6.15 19.52 -11.80
CA SER A 30 -6.52 18.65 -12.93
C SER A 30 -5.30 17.90 -13.50
N HIS A 31 -4.16 18.57 -13.58
CA HIS A 31 -2.91 17.97 -14.06
C HIS A 31 -2.40 16.87 -13.12
N GLU A 32 -2.38 17.12 -11.81
CA GLU A 32 -1.97 16.12 -10.82
C GLU A 32 -2.92 14.92 -10.79
N ASN A 33 -4.23 15.13 -10.92
CA ASN A 33 -5.20 14.04 -11.02
C ASN A 33 -4.95 13.14 -12.24
N HIS A 34 -4.59 13.72 -13.38
CA HIS A 34 -4.23 12.97 -14.57
C HIS A 34 -2.97 12.11 -14.31
N LEU A 35 -1.90 12.73 -13.79
CA LEU A 35 -0.66 12.02 -13.47
C LEU A 35 -0.86 10.92 -12.40
N LEU A 36 -1.67 11.17 -11.37
CA LEU A 36 -2.05 10.16 -10.37
C LEU A 36 -2.75 8.98 -11.03
N SER A 37 -3.74 9.26 -11.89
CA SER A 37 -4.51 8.22 -12.58
C SER A 37 -3.62 7.34 -13.45
N GLU A 38 -2.68 7.94 -14.20
CA GLU A 38 -1.72 7.18 -15.02
C GLU A 38 -0.82 6.28 -14.17
N ARG A 39 -0.30 6.79 -13.06
CA ARG A 39 0.58 6.03 -12.15
C ARG A 39 -0.16 4.88 -11.47
N ILE A 40 -1.38 5.12 -10.99
CA ILE A 40 -2.23 4.09 -10.39
C ILE A 40 -2.61 3.02 -11.42
N LEU A 41 -2.89 3.41 -12.67
CA LEU A 41 -3.18 2.45 -13.73
C LEU A 41 -1.97 1.56 -14.04
N ARG A 42 -0.77 2.14 -14.13
CA ARG A 42 0.47 1.36 -14.31
C ARG A 42 0.72 0.41 -13.15
N ALA A 43 0.54 0.87 -11.92
CA ALA A 43 0.66 0.02 -10.73
C ALA A 43 -0.27 -1.20 -10.81
N LYS A 44 -1.55 -1.00 -11.18
CA LYS A 44 -2.53 -2.09 -11.38
C LYS A 44 -2.10 -3.05 -12.48
N GLN A 45 -1.59 -2.54 -13.60
CA GLN A 45 -1.13 -3.36 -14.72
C GLN A 45 0.07 -4.24 -14.34
N PHE A 46 1.08 -3.66 -13.67
CA PHE A 46 2.23 -4.43 -13.18
C PHE A 46 1.81 -5.47 -12.14
N CYS A 47 0.94 -5.08 -11.21
CA CYS A 47 0.42 -5.98 -10.19
C CYS A 47 -0.31 -7.17 -10.81
N PHE A 48 -1.17 -6.93 -11.79
CA PHE A 48 -1.90 -7.98 -12.51
C PHE A 48 -0.96 -8.95 -13.25
N ARG A 49 0.21 -8.48 -13.71
CA ARG A 49 1.23 -9.31 -14.37
C ARG A 49 2.15 -10.05 -13.40
N GLY A 50 2.00 -9.85 -12.09
CA GLY A 50 2.93 -10.36 -11.08
C GLY A 50 4.28 -9.62 -11.03
N GLU A 51 4.38 -8.46 -11.68
CA GLU A 51 5.58 -7.61 -11.66
C GLU A 51 5.55 -6.72 -10.40
N GLU A 52 5.64 -7.33 -9.21
CA GLU A 52 5.40 -6.64 -7.93
C GLU A 52 6.32 -5.44 -7.70
N GLU A 53 7.63 -5.58 -7.92
CA GLU A 53 8.61 -4.50 -7.73
C GLU A 53 8.23 -3.25 -8.54
N LYS A 54 7.93 -3.43 -9.83
CA LYS A 54 7.50 -2.33 -10.71
C LYS A 54 6.15 -1.75 -10.31
N SER A 55 5.27 -2.57 -9.74
CA SER A 55 4.01 -2.09 -9.18
C SER A 55 4.26 -1.17 -7.97
N ILE A 56 5.14 -1.59 -7.05
CA ILE A 56 5.55 -0.80 -5.89
C ILE A 56 6.23 0.50 -6.31
N ASP A 57 7.09 0.48 -7.34
CA ASP A 57 7.69 1.71 -7.89
C ASP A 57 6.64 2.69 -8.42
N ALA A 58 5.65 2.19 -9.16
CA ALA A 58 4.56 3.01 -9.68
C ALA A 58 3.66 3.57 -8.54
N ILE A 59 3.45 2.79 -7.47
CA ILE A 59 2.75 3.23 -6.25
C ILE A 59 3.55 4.33 -5.57
N ASN A 60 4.87 4.17 -5.41
CA ASN A 60 5.72 5.17 -4.78
C ASN A 60 5.79 6.46 -5.57
N ALA A 61 5.80 6.40 -6.90
CA ALA A 61 5.68 7.59 -7.74
C ALA A 61 4.34 8.33 -7.55
N ALA A 62 3.24 7.59 -7.29
CA ALA A 62 1.95 8.21 -6.96
C ALA A 62 1.94 8.80 -5.55
N ARG A 63 2.55 8.10 -4.58
CA ARG A 63 2.71 8.57 -3.20
C ARG A 63 3.52 9.85 -3.14
N GLU A 64 4.63 9.92 -3.87
CA GLU A 64 5.48 11.12 -3.97
C GLU A 64 4.68 12.32 -4.49
N LEU A 65 3.91 12.15 -5.58
CA LEU A 65 3.06 13.23 -6.11
C LEU A 65 2.03 13.71 -5.08
N ALA A 66 1.53 12.79 -4.25
CA ALA A 66 0.58 13.10 -3.19
C ALA A 66 1.23 13.59 -1.88
N GLY A 67 2.55 13.71 -1.80
CA GLY A 67 3.29 14.07 -0.59
C GLY A 67 3.19 13.01 0.52
N LEU A 68 3.01 11.74 0.14
CA LEU A 68 2.94 10.59 1.04
C LEU A 68 4.31 9.91 1.12
N LYS A 69 4.61 9.29 2.27
CA LYS A 69 5.83 8.49 2.46
C LYS A 69 5.83 7.27 1.53
N PRO A 70 6.98 6.85 0.98
CA PRO A 70 7.05 5.63 0.18
C PRO A 70 6.73 4.39 1.02
N THR A 71 6.29 3.33 0.33
CA THR A 71 6.09 1.97 0.86
C THR A 71 7.11 1.03 0.23
N ASN A 72 7.53 0.02 0.97
CA ASN A 72 8.34 -1.08 0.44
C ASN A 72 7.46 -2.28 -0.01
N GLY A 73 6.14 -2.17 0.13
CA GLY A 73 5.23 -3.29 -0.13
C GLY A 73 5.37 -4.42 0.88
N SER A 74 5.93 -4.17 2.06
CA SER A 74 6.00 -5.13 3.15
C SER A 74 5.03 -4.74 4.24
N PHE A 75 4.27 -5.72 4.75
CA PHE A 75 3.50 -5.51 5.96
C PHE A 75 4.47 -5.51 7.15
N ASP A 76 4.62 -4.34 7.78
CA ASP A 76 5.50 -4.17 8.93
C ASP A 76 4.84 -4.70 10.20
N TRP A 77 5.12 -5.97 10.51
CA TRP A 77 4.67 -6.62 11.75
C TRP A 77 5.21 -5.95 13.02
N GLU A 78 6.24 -5.09 12.93
CA GLU A 78 6.80 -4.40 14.10
C GLU A 78 5.93 -3.21 14.56
N ASN A 79 5.03 -2.70 13.71
CA ASN A 79 4.20 -1.54 13.99
C ASN A 79 2.70 -1.85 14.08
N VAL A 80 2.31 -3.11 14.24
CA VAL A 80 0.91 -3.45 14.56
C VAL A 80 0.57 -2.89 15.94
N PRO A 81 -0.41 -1.97 16.09
CA PRO A 81 -0.85 -1.52 17.41
C PRO A 81 -1.36 -2.73 18.19
N ILE A 82 -0.75 -3.03 19.34
CA ILE A 82 -1.18 -4.13 20.23
C ILE A 82 -2.50 -3.80 20.94
N GLU A 83 -3.05 -2.61 20.72
CA GLU A 83 -4.38 -2.21 21.21
C GLU A 83 -5.47 -2.85 20.34
N ASP A 84 -5.80 -4.11 20.64
CA ASP A 84 -7.18 -4.61 20.88
C ASP A 84 -7.28 -6.16 20.81
N LEU A 85 -6.32 -6.88 21.40
CA LEU A 85 -6.47 -8.33 21.68
C LEU A 85 -6.97 -8.61 23.11
N SER A 86 -7.47 -7.59 23.81
CA SER A 86 -7.88 -7.70 25.21
C SER A 86 -9.39 -7.90 25.42
N GLN A 87 -10.17 -8.10 24.36
CA GLN A 87 -11.55 -8.58 24.48
C GLN A 87 -11.50 -10.04 24.98
N GLN A 88 -11.31 -10.20 26.30
CA GLN A 88 -11.60 -11.44 27.00
C GLN A 88 -13.04 -11.84 26.63
N PRO A 89 -13.31 -13.13 26.33
CA PRO A 89 -14.68 -13.58 26.16
C PRO A 89 -15.45 -13.20 27.43
N THR A 90 -16.46 -12.36 27.27
CA THR A 90 -17.43 -12.12 28.33
C THR A 90 -18.19 -13.42 28.54
N ASN A 91 -18.20 -13.89 29.78
CA ASN A 91 -18.80 -15.15 30.26
C ASN A 91 -20.20 -15.43 29.70
#